data_AF-A0A2V7BBN9-F1
#
_entry.id   AF-A0A2V7BBN9-F1
#
_cell.length_a   1.000
_cell.length_b   1.000
_cell.length_c   1.000
_cell.angle_alpha   90.00
_cell.angle_beta   90.00
_cell.angle_gamma   90.00
#
_symmetry.space_group_name_H-M   'P 1'
#
loop_
_entity.id
_entity.type
_entity.pdbx_description
1 polymer ?
#
loop_
_entity_poly.entity_id
_entity_poly.type
_entity_poly.pdbx_seq_one_letter_code
_entity_poly.pdbx_strand_id
1 'polypeptide(L)'
;MRKVTSLTSLLGVASLVGVATLVLAGGPASAQSTCDFLTGGGYIIRPSGAKANFGVAGGCKGGSPTWGHLQYTDRGEGLQVQWTRITAYFFDSEGAGMDHQPTGTRFICGTARTNRFGDVDWVVRAMDSGEPGTSNVFSIQLSHGDTLLYTTFPDPDVTIGGRRNGGGNIQLHKPNPSTSGSFSTDTSTCPAAFAE
;
A
#
# COMPACT_ATOMS: atom_id res chain seq x y z
N MET A 1 58.72 46.93 -46.94
CA MET A 1 58.02 47.38 -48.17
C MET A 1 58.46 46.54 -49.36
N ARG A 2 57.63 45.61 -49.85
CA ARG A 2 57.60 45.04 -51.22
C ARG A 2 56.33 44.17 -51.37
N LYS A 3 55.37 44.69 -52.19
CA LYS A 3 54.35 44.07 -53.09
C LYS A 3 53.60 42.78 -52.60
N VAL A 4 52.28 42.72 -52.36
CA VAL A 4 51.08 42.83 -53.26
C VAL A 4 51.23 41.89 -54.48
N THR A 5 50.41 40.87 -54.82
CA THR A 5 48.92 40.70 -54.85
C THR A 5 48.57 39.26 -55.29
N SER A 6 47.35 38.76 -54.92
CA SER A 6 46.35 38.00 -55.73
C SER A 6 46.67 36.64 -56.41
N LEU A 7 45.76 35.68 -56.67
CA LEU A 7 44.31 35.45 -56.50
C LEU A 7 44.01 33.99 -56.93
N THR A 8 42.93 33.38 -56.37
CA THR A 8 42.01 32.37 -56.98
C THR A 8 42.54 31.00 -57.44
N SER A 9 41.80 29.88 -57.48
CA SER A 9 40.49 29.37 -57.01
C SER A 9 40.41 27.93 -57.58
N LEU A 10 39.65 27.02 -56.96
CA LEU A 10 38.86 25.89 -57.52
C LEU A 10 38.78 24.76 -56.45
N LEU A 11 37.67 24.61 -55.72
CA LEU A 11 36.40 23.92 -56.04
C LEU A 11 36.43 22.39 -55.85
N GLY A 12 35.52 21.90 -54.99
CA GLY A 12 35.09 20.50 -54.81
C GLY A 12 35.76 19.84 -53.59
N VAL A 13 35.06 19.30 -52.58
CA VAL A 13 33.89 18.41 -52.63
C VAL A 13 32.98 18.63 -51.42
N ALA A 14 31.68 18.51 -51.64
CA ALA A 14 30.62 18.66 -50.67
C ALA A 14 30.47 17.46 -49.70
N SER A 15 29.97 17.79 -48.51
CA SER A 15 29.15 16.96 -47.60
C SER A 15 29.82 15.76 -46.91
N LEU A 16 29.82 15.78 -45.57
CA LEU A 16 28.92 14.88 -44.82
C LEU A 16 28.86 15.28 -43.33
N VAL A 17 27.65 15.63 -42.92
CA VAL A 17 26.95 15.24 -41.68
C VAL A 17 27.56 15.69 -40.35
N GLY A 18 26.78 16.55 -39.67
CA GLY A 18 27.07 17.08 -38.35
C GLY A 18 27.20 16.01 -37.27
N VAL A 19 28.18 16.22 -36.39
CA VAL A 19 28.29 15.47 -35.15
C VAL A 19 27.19 15.98 -34.24
N ALA A 20 26.05 15.28 -34.23
CA ALA A 20 25.01 15.49 -33.24
C ALA A 20 25.60 15.21 -31.86
N THR A 21 25.61 16.25 -31.02
CA THR A 21 25.78 16.12 -29.57
C THR A 21 24.84 15.03 -29.07
N LEU A 22 25.39 13.95 -28.53
CA LEU A 22 24.63 12.91 -27.84
C LEU A 22 24.12 13.51 -26.53
N VAL A 23 23.00 14.23 -26.60
CA VAL A 23 22.22 14.60 -25.44
C VAL A 23 21.68 13.29 -24.88
N LEU A 24 22.13 12.93 -23.68
CA LEU A 24 21.57 11.83 -22.90
C LEU A 24 20.10 12.13 -22.61
N ALA A 25 19.22 11.81 -23.54
CA ALA A 25 17.80 11.62 -23.24
C ALA A 25 17.68 10.27 -22.53
N GLY A 26 18.11 10.24 -21.26
CA GLY A 26 17.59 9.27 -20.32
C GLY A 26 16.09 9.51 -20.26
N GLY A 27 15.32 8.73 -21.02
CA GLY A 27 13.89 8.58 -20.73
C GLY A 27 13.77 8.21 -19.25
N PRO A 28 12.67 8.58 -18.57
CA PRO A 28 12.52 8.22 -17.17
C PRO A 28 12.72 6.71 -17.07
N ALA A 29 13.82 6.29 -16.44
CA ALA A 29 13.89 4.96 -15.89
C ALA A 29 12.64 4.90 -15.02
N SER A 30 11.67 4.06 -15.39
CA SER A 30 10.53 3.81 -14.53
C SER A 30 11.16 3.36 -13.21
N ALA A 31 11.18 4.27 -12.24
CA ALA A 31 11.63 3.93 -10.90
C ALA A 31 10.56 2.94 -10.45
N GLN A 32 10.85 1.66 -10.62
CA GLN A 32 9.94 0.59 -10.28
C GLN A 32 9.66 0.80 -8.80
N SER A 33 8.44 1.22 -8.49
CA SER A 33 8.02 1.47 -7.11
C SER A 33 8.44 0.28 -6.28
N THR A 34 9.16 0.52 -5.19
CA THR A 34 9.45 -0.54 -4.21
C THR A 34 8.22 -0.83 -3.36
N CYS A 35 7.17 -0.01 -3.45
CA CYS A 35 5.95 -0.19 -2.71
C CYS A 35 4.98 -1.14 -3.40
N ASP A 36 4.32 -1.94 -2.58
CA ASP A 36 3.32 -2.94 -2.95
C ASP A 36 1.89 -2.47 -2.68
N PHE A 37 0.95 -3.40 -2.81
CA PHE A 37 -0.42 -3.25 -2.34
C PHE A 37 -0.91 -4.58 -1.77
N LEU A 38 -1.85 -4.48 -0.84
CA LEU A 38 -2.49 -5.61 -0.19
C LEU A 38 -4.00 -5.55 -0.41
N THR A 39 -4.61 -6.70 -0.62
CA THR A 39 -6.06 -6.87 -0.67
C THR A 39 -6.47 -8.03 0.21
N GLY A 40 -7.64 -7.96 0.83
CA GLY A 40 -8.18 -9.08 1.57
C GLY A 40 -9.65 -8.96 1.85
N GLY A 41 -10.25 -10.09 2.19
CA GLY A 41 -11.63 -10.15 2.61
C GLY A 41 -11.92 -11.46 3.31
N GLY A 42 -12.85 -11.43 4.26
CA GLY A 42 -13.14 -12.58 5.09
C GLY A 42 -13.85 -12.20 6.37
N TYR A 43 -13.64 -13.04 7.39
CA TYR A 43 -14.09 -12.79 8.74
C TYR A 43 -13.15 -13.40 9.78
N ILE A 44 -13.06 -12.73 10.93
CA ILE A 44 -12.50 -13.28 12.16
C ILE A 44 -13.64 -13.69 13.10
N ILE A 45 -13.35 -14.62 14.01
CA ILE A 45 -14.27 -15.00 15.09
C ILE A 45 -13.86 -14.29 16.36
N ARG A 46 -14.69 -13.34 16.81
CA ARG A 46 -14.46 -12.58 18.04
C ARG A 46 -14.49 -13.49 19.28
N PRO A 47 -13.94 -13.07 20.43
CA PRO A 47 -14.07 -13.77 21.71
C PRO A 47 -15.50 -14.22 22.04
N SER A 48 -16.50 -13.40 21.72
CA SER A 48 -17.93 -13.69 21.87
C SER A 48 -18.46 -14.84 21.00
N GLY A 49 -17.68 -15.33 20.04
CA GLY A 49 -18.09 -16.32 19.04
C GLY A 49 -18.79 -15.70 17.82
N ALA A 50 -19.08 -14.40 17.85
CA ALA A 50 -19.67 -13.70 16.71
C ALA A 50 -18.66 -13.49 15.58
N LYS A 51 -19.17 -13.44 14.34
CA LYS A 51 -18.37 -13.11 13.16
C LYS A 51 -18.17 -11.61 13.04
N ALA A 52 -16.92 -11.21 12.81
CA ALA A 52 -16.60 -9.88 12.34
C ALA A 52 -16.04 -9.95 10.91
N ASN A 53 -16.83 -9.46 9.96
CA ASN A 53 -16.52 -9.55 8.53
C ASN A 53 -15.73 -8.32 8.10
N PHE A 54 -14.82 -8.48 7.17
CA PHE A 54 -14.00 -7.39 6.67
C PHE A 54 -13.77 -7.51 5.15
N GLY A 55 -13.56 -6.36 4.53
CA GLY A 55 -12.98 -6.22 3.21
C GLY A 55 -12.00 -5.05 3.25
N VAL A 56 -10.74 -5.30 2.89
CA VAL A 56 -9.66 -4.34 3.05
C VAL A 56 -8.79 -4.29 1.79
N ALA A 57 -8.37 -3.10 1.42
CA ALA A 57 -7.32 -2.89 0.45
C ALA A 57 -6.49 -1.65 0.83
N GLY A 58 -5.21 -1.65 0.50
CA GLY A 58 -4.33 -0.52 0.71
C GLY A 58 -3.05 -0.70 -0.07
N GLY A 59 -2.42 0.40 -0.48
CA GLY A 59 -1.15 0.33 -1.19
C GLY A 59 -0.82 1.62 -1.91
N CYS A 60 0.37 1.65 -2.50
CA CYS A 60 0.84 2.79 -3.28
C CYS A 60 0.31 2.78 -4.73
N LYS A 61 -0.94 2.37 -4.94
CA LYS A 61 -1.50 2.16 -6.29
C LYS A 61 -2.14 3.45 -6.82
N GLY A 62 -1.67 3.95 -7.95
CA GLY A 62 -2.20 5.19 -8.57
C GLY A 62 -1.92 6.46 -7.76
N GLY A 63 -0.85 6.44 -6.94
CA GLY A 63 -0.53 7.46 -5.94
C GLY A 63 -0.56 6.89 -4.52
N SER A 64 0.28 7.39 -3.62
CA SER A 64 0.36 6.96 -2.22
C SER A 64 -0.05 8.12 -1.29
N PRO A 65 -0.79 7.88 -0.20
CA PRO A 65 -1.42 6.63 0.25
C PRO A 65 -2.91 6.57 -0.10
N THR A 66 -3.34 7.16 -1.22
CA THR A 66 -4.78 7.45 -1.45
C THR A 66 -5.60 6.28 -1.96
N TRP A 67 -4.99 5.14 -2.26
CA TRP A 67 -5.71 3.97 -2.78
C TRP A 67 -5.94 2.92 -1.70
N GLY A 68 -7.17 2.43 -1.66
CA GLY A 68 -7.58 1.36 -0.77
C GLY A 68 -9.04 1.46 -0.43
N HIS A 69 -9.43 0.70 0.58
CA HIS A 69 -10.80 0.59 1.06
C HIS A 69 -10.79 -0.12 2.42
N LEU A 70 -11.77 0.20 3.27
CA LEU A 70 -12.15 -0.64 4.40
C LEU A 70 -13.68 -0.71 4.54
N GLN A 71 -14.19 -1.93 4.65
CA GLN A 71 -15.49 -2.22 5.25
C GLN A 71 -15.28 -3.23 6.36
N TYR A 72 -15.92 -3.00 7.51
CA TYR A 72 -15.87 -3.89 8.65
C TYR A 72 -17.21 -3.95 9.36
N THR A 73 -17.68 -5.17 9.64
CA THR A 73 -18.94 -5.40 10.36
C THR A 73 -18.76 -6.46 11.42
N ASP A 74 -18.75 -6.03 12.68
CA ASP A 74 -18.76 -6.91 13.85
C ASP A 74 -20.20 -7.11 14.34
N ARG A 75 -20.71 -8.33 14.15
CA ARG A 75 -22.08 -8.67 14.56
C ARG A 75 -22.24 -8.83 16.07
N GLY A 76 -21.18 -9.17 16.79
CA GLY A 76 -21.23 -9.31 18.25
C GLY A 76 -21.36 -7.96 18.94
N GLU A 77 -20.78 -6.93 18.34
CA GLU A 77 -20.80 -5.56 18.83
C GLU A 77 -21.83 -4.67 18.11
N GLY A 78 -22.54 -5.19 17.11
CA GLY A 78 -23.44 -4.39 16.27
C GLY A 78 -22.73 -3.20 15.59
N LEU A 79 -21.43 -3.34 15.31
CA LEU A 79 -20.58 -2.27 14.77
C LEU A 79 -20.44 -2.43 13.26
N GLN A 80 -20.60 -1.32 12.53
CA GLN A 80 -20.34 -1.19 11.11
C GLN A 80 -19.38 -0.01 10.90
N VAL A 81 -18.37 -0.22 10.07
CA VAL A 81 -17.32 0.75 9.73
C VAL A 81 -17.21 0.80 8.22
N GLN A 82 -17.35 2.01 7.67
CA GLN A 82 -17.14 2.28 6.25
C GLN A 82 -16.07 3.36 6.13
N TRP A 83 -14.98 3.05 5.44
CA TRP A 83 -13.92 4.01 5.16
C TRP A 83 -14.44 5.24 4.42
N THR A 84 -13.75 6.36 4.64
CA THR A 84 -13.98 7.61 3.90
C THR A 84 -12.70 8.06 3.19
N ARG A 85 -11.52 7.77 3.76
CA ARG A 85 -10.22 8.05 3.16
C ARG A 85 -9.16 7.07 3.66
N ILE A 86 -8.19 6.76 2.80
CA ILE A 86 -6.92 6.12 3.21
C ILE A 86 -5.90 7.21 3.49
N THR A 87 -5.26 7.14 4.66
CA THR A 87 -4.29 8.14 5.12
C THR A 87 -2.89 7.59 5.17
N ALA A 88 -2.72 6.28 5.28
CA ALA A 88 -1.39 5.68 5.36
C ALA A 88 -1.37 4.21 4.92
N TYR A 89 -0.19 3.79 4.48
CA TYR A 89 0.14 2.40 4.20
C TYR A 89 1.58 2.14 4.67
N PHE A 90 1.76 1.30 5.68
CA PHE A 90 3.06 1.00 6.28
C PHE A 90 3.50 -0.43 6.01
N PHE A 91 4.80 -0.55 5.84
CA PHE A 91 5.51 -1.82 5.86
C PHE A 91 5.79 -2.22 7.32
N ASP A 92 5.56 -3.49 7.65
CA ASP A 92 5.99 -4.07 8.92
C ASP A 92 7.01 -5.20 8.70
N SER A 93 6.65 -6.19 7.89
CA SER A 93 7.50 -7.37 7.69
C SER A 93 7.30 -7.99 6.31
N GLU A 94 8.33 -8.69 5.84
CA GLU A 94 8.30 -9.60 4.70
C GLU A 94 8.41 -11.04 5.20
N GLY A 95 7.61 -11.92 4.62
CA GLY A 95 7.79 -13.36 4.77
C GLY A 95 8.71 -13.90 3.68
N ALA A 96 9.15 -15.15 3.84
CA ALA A 96 10.04 -15.81 2.89
C ALA A 96 9.46 -15.92 1.47
N GLY A 97 8.14 -15.78 1.33
CA GLY A 97 7.41 -16.06 0.09
C GLY A 97 7.53 -17.52 -0.34
N MET A 98 6.52 -18.01 -1.06
CA MET A 98 6.59 -19.31 -1.74
C MET A 98 6.21 -19.05 -3.20
N ASP A 99 6.84 -19.75 -4.14
CA ASP A 99 6.48 -19.70 -5.57
C ASP A 99 6.38 -18.29 -6.18
N HIS A 100 7.30 -17.41 -5.74
CA HIS A 100 7.31 -16.01 -6.12
C HIS A 100 6.06 -15.21 -5.69
N GLN A 101 5.23 -15.67 -4.78
CA GLN A 101 4.19 -14.86 -4.15
C GLN A 101 4.78 -14.18 -2.90
N PRO A 102 4.77 -12.84 -2.79
CA PRO A 102 5.24 -12.17 -1.59
C PRO A 102 4.27 -12.45 -0.44
N THR A 103 4.82 -12.57 0.76
CA THR A 103 4.08 -12.67 2.01
C THR A 103 4.60 -11.60 2.97
N GLY A 104 3.86 -11.29 4.03
CA GLY A 104 4.25 -10.27 5.00
C GLY A 104 3.08 -9.49 5.58
N THR A 105 3.42 -8.51 6.40
CA THR A 105 2.46 -7.70 7.16
C THR A 105 2.48 -6.26 6.71
N ARG A 106 1.28 -5.68 6.57
CA ARG A 106 1.08 -4.27 6.26
C ARG A 106 0.10 -3.65 7.22
N PHE A 107 0.33 -2.39 7.57
CA PHE A 107 -0.67 -1.57 8.24
C PHE A 107 -1.33 -0.63 7.24
N ILE A 108 -2.64 -0.55 7.27
CA ILE A 108 -3.44 0.36 6.45
C ILE A 108 -4.20 1.26 7.41
N CYS A 109 -4.12 2.56 7.19
CA CYS A 109 -4.80 3.53 8.04
C CYS A 109 -5.70 4.46 7.24
N GLY A 110 -6.69 5.02 7.91
CA GLY A 110 -7.61 5.93 7.28
C GLY A 110 -8.58 6.56 8.25
N THR A 111 -9.56 7.24 7.68
CA THR A 111 -10.76 7.72 8.39
C THR A 111 -11.98 6.91 7.94
N ALA A 112 -12.98 6.83 8.81
CA ALA A 112 -14.21 6.08 8.56
C ALA A 112 -15.42 6.72 9.23
N ARG A 113 -16.60 6.40 8.72
CA ARG A 113 -17.89 6.61 9.39
C ARG A 113 -18.32 5.29 10.03
N THR A 114 -18.83 5.35 11.25
CA THR A 114 -19.40 4.21 11.96
C THR A 114 -20.83 4.46 12.39
N ASN A 115 -21.59 3.38 12.61
CA ASN A 115 -22.95 3.47 13.15
C ASN A 115 -23.00 3.67 14.69
N ARG A 116 -21.88 3.47 15.40
CA ARG A 116 -21.82 3.57 16.88
C ARG A 116 -21.06 4.80 17.39
N PHE A 117 -20.02 5.22 16.69
CA PHE A 117 -19.06 6.23 17.18
C PHE A 117 -18.98 7.49 16.29
N GLY A 118 -19.73 7.54 15.19
CA GLY A 118 -19.62 8.63 14.22
C GLY A 118 -18.35 8.52 13.38
N ASP A 119 -17.72 9.67 13.10
CA ASP A 119 -16.46 9.74 12.35
C ASP A 119 -15.28 9.37 13.25
N VAL A 120 -14.39 8.50 12.77
CA VAL A 120 -13.26 7.93 13.52
C VAL A 120 -12.01 7.81 12.64
N ASP A 121 -10.85 7.73 13.29
CA ASP A 121 -9.62 7.21 12.70
C ASP A 121 -9.58 5.69 12.85
N TRP A 122 -8.90 5.01 11.93
CA TRP A 122 -8.71 3.56 12.00
C TRP A 122 -7.35 3.11 11.51
N VAL A 123 -6.93 1.97 12.04
CA VAL A 123 -5.78 1.19 11.57
C VAL A 123 -6.18 -0.27 11.45
N VAL A 124 -5.71 -0.92 10.39
CA VAL A 124 -5.77 -2.36 10.20
C VAL A 124 -4.37 -2.92 10.12
N ARG A 125 -4.10 -4.00 10.86
CA ARG A 125 -3.01 -4.94 10.59
C ARG A 125 -3.52 -6.04 9.68
N ALA A 126 -2.96 -6.17 8.49
CA ALA A 126 -3.26 -7.25 7.56
C ALA A 126 -1.97 -8.02 7.23
N MET A 127 -1.99 -9.33 7.44
CA MET A 127 -0.85 -10.21 7.16
C MET A 127 -1.26 -11.29 6.17
N ASP A 128 -0.47 -11.40 5.11
CA ASP A 128 -0.44 -12.54 4.21
C ASP A 128 0.66 -13.51 4.68
N SER A 129 0.26 -14.71 5.08
CA SER A 129 1.10 -15.81 5.54
C SER A 129 1.32 -16.86 4.46
N GLY A 130 0.87 -16.60 3.23
CA GLY A 130 0.90 -17.52 2.10
C GLY A 130 -0.32 -18.42 2.00
N GLU A 131 -0.40 -19.18 0.92
CA GLU A 131 -1.53 -20.08 0.65
C GLU A 131 -1.49 -21.35 1.52
N PRO A 132 -2.64 -21.86 2.00
CA PRO A 132 -4.02 -21.57 1.56
C PRO A 132 -4.72 -20.38 2.27
N GLY A 133 -3.97 -19.48 2.91
CA GLY A 133 -4.49 -18.24 3.50
C GLY A 133 -5.16 -18.39 4.87
N THR A 134 -5.18 -19.61 5.44
CA THR A 134 -5.82 -19.88 6.74
C THR A 134 -5.07 -19.26 7.93
N SER A 135 -3.76 -19.06 7.80
CA SER A 135 -2.89 -18.42 8.78
C SER A 135 -2.74 -16.92 8.59
N ASN A 136 -3.48 -16.32 7.65
CA ASN A 136 -3.50 -14.87 7.46
C ASN A 136 -4.15 -14.20 8.67
N VAL A 137 -3.69 -12.98 8.98
CA VAL A 137 -4.15 -12.21 10.15
C VAL A 137 -4.85 -10.94 9.73
N PHE A 138 -5.97 -10.64 10.38
CA PHE A 138 -6.64 -9.36 10.30
C PHE A 138 -6.89 -8.81 11.71
N SER A 139 -6.46 -7.59 11.98
CA SER A 139 -6.81 -6.89 13.22
C SER A 139 -7.13 -5.45 12.92
N ILE A 140 -8.05 -4.86 13.68
CA ILE A 140 -8.50 -3.49 13.48
C ILE A 140 -8.53 -2.75 14.82
N GLN A 141 -8.23 -1.46 14.78
CA GLN A 141 -8.39 -0.53 15.89
C GLN A 141 -9.03 0.77 15.38
N LEU A 142 -9.98 1.31 16.15
CA LEU A 142 -10.66 2.58 15.91
C LEU A 142 -10.39 3.54 17.05
N SER A 143 -10.16 4.81 16.73
CA SER A 143 -9.96 5.86 17.71
C SER A 143 -10.67 7.16 17.32
N HIS A 144 -10.76 8.07 18.30
CA HIS A 144 -11.08 9.48 18.05
C HIS A 144 -10.05 10.30 18.82
N GLY A 145 -9.12 10.92 18.09
CA GLY A 145 -7.90 11.45 18.70
C GLY A 145 -7.14 10.33 19.39
N ASP A 146 -6.68 10.58 20.62
CA ASP A 146 -5.92 9.62 21.41
C ASP A 146 -6.78 8.56 22.12
N THR A 147 -8.11 8.70 22.07
CA THR A 147 -9.03 7.77 22.77
C THR A 147 -9.29 6.51 21.95
N LEU A 148 -8.96 5.35 22.53
CA LEU A 148 -9.33 4.05 21.97
C LEU A 148 -10.84 3.79 22.08
N LEU A 149 -11.50 3.50 20.95
CA LEU A 149 -12.94 3.21 20.90
C LEU A 149 -13.25 1.73 20.71
N TYR A 150 -12.42 1.04 19.94
CA TYR A 150 -12.62 -0.36 19.58
C TYR A 150 -11.31 -0.98 19.11
N THR A 151 -11.02 -2.22 19.50
CA THR A 151 -9.86 -2.95 19.00
C THR A 151 -10.06 -4.46 19.00
N THR A 152 -9.39 -5.13 18.08
CA THR A 152 -9.25 -6.59 18.05
C THR A 152 -7.80 -7.02 18.25
N PHE A 153 -6.85 -6.09 18.41
CA PHE A 153 -5.44 -6.41 18.64
C PHE A 153 -5.16 -7.34 19.84
N PRO A 154 -5.87 -7.20 20.98
CA PRO A 154 -5.66 -8.09 22.13
C PRO A 154 -6.44 -9.41 22.02
N ASP A 155 -7.23 -9.63 20.95
CA ASP A 155 -7.99 -10.87 20.81
C ASP A 155 -7.02 -12.06 20.66
N PRO A 156 -7.31 -13.21 21.31
CA PRO A 156 -6.39 -14.35 21.35
C PRO A 156 -6.24 -15.09 20.00
N ASP A 157 -7.18 -14.89 19.07
CA ASP A 157 -7.09 -15.42 17.72
C ASP A 157 -7.73 -14.43 16.74
N VAL A 158 -6.88 -13.87 15.89
CA VAL A 158 -7.20 -12.91 14.82
C VAL A 158 -6.88 -13.47 13.43
N THR A 159 -6.71 -14.79 13.35
CA THR A 159 -6.51 -15.47 12.07
C THR A 159 -7.83 -15.64 11.32
N ILE A 160 -7.78 -15.59 9.99
CA ILE A 160 -8.96 -15.66 9.13
C ILE A 160 -9.30 -17.10 8.71
N GLY A 161 -8.59 -18.10 9.23
CA GLY A 161 -8.89 -19.52 9.01
C GLY A 161 -8.34 -20.46 10.09
N GLY A 162 -7.78 -19.93 11.18
CA GLY A 162 -7.16 -20.74 12.24
C GLY A 162 -8.16 -21.42 13.17
N ARG A 163 -7.80 -21.57 14.45
CA ARG A 163 -8.47 -22.49 15.40
C ARG A 163 -9.97 -22.25 15.57
N ARG A 164 -10.46 -21.06 15.24
CA ARG A 164 -11.88 -20.70 15.35
C ARG A 164 -12.67 -20.89 14.06
N ASN A 165 -12.11 -21.51 13.03
CA ASN A 165 -12.76 -21.74 11.73
C ASN A 165 -13.22 -20.42 11.08
N GLY A 166 -12.32 -19.45 11.01
CA GLY A 166 -12.50 -18.25 10.18
C GLY A 166 -12.70 -18.60 8.70
N GLY A 167 -12.95 -17.59 7.86
CA GLY A 167 -12.83 -17.76 6.42
C GLY A 167 -12.42 -16.49 5.71
N GLY A 168 -11.72 -16.62 4.59
CA GLY A 168 -11.28 -15.49 3.77
C GLY A 168 -9.89 -15.71 3.18
N ASN A 169 -9.38 -14.67 2.53
CA ASN A 169 -7.98 -14.61 2.11
C ASN A 169 -7.46 -13.17 2.20
N ILE A 170 -6.16 -13.02 2.46
CA ILE A 170 -5.40 -11.79 2.36
C ILE A 170 -4.24 -12.08 1.42
N GLN A 171 -4.02 -11.18 0.48
CA GLN A 171 -3.02 -11.31 -0.55
C GLN A 171 -2.18 -10.04 -0.60
N LEU A 172 -0.89 -10.21 -0.33
CA LEU A 172 0.12 -9.20 -0.62
C LEU A 172 0.51 -9.33 -2.08
N HIS A 173 0.55 -8.23 -2.81
CA HIS A 173 0.86 -8.25 -4.24
C HIS A 173 2.20 -7.61 -4.51
N LYS A 174 2.94 -8.13 -5.50
CA LYS A 174 4.19 -7.47 -5.92
C LYS A 174 3.95 -6.05 -6.43
N PRO A 175 4.97 -5.19 -6.30
CA PRO A 175 4.98 -3.94 -7.05
C PRO A 175 4.80 -4.18 -8.55
N ASN A 176 4.08 -3.28 -9.21
CA ASN A 176 3.83 -3.30 -10.64
C ASN A 176 3.74 -1.87 -11.20
N PRO A 177 3.59 -1.65 -12.51
CA PRO A 177 3.58 -0.28 -13.06
C PRO A 177 2.48 0.64 -12.51
N SER A 178 1.43 0.10 -11.88
CA SER A 178 0.38 0.90 -11.23
C SER A 178 0.68 1.23 -9.76
N THR A 179 1.68 0.59 -9.15
CA THR A 179 2.23 1.03 -7.86
C THR A 179 3.26 2.12 -8.15
N SER A 180 3.02 3.34 -7.71
CA SER A 180 3.81 4.53 -8.09
C SER A 180 4.17 5.43 -6.90
N GLY A 181 4.39 4.85 -5.72
CA GLY A 181 4.69 5.61 -4.51
C GLY A 181 5.58 4.86 -3.52
N SER A 182 5.66 5.36 -2.29
CA SER A 182 6.39 4.75 -1.18
C SER A 182 5.47 4.47 0.00
N PHE A 183 5.89 3.56 0.87
CA PHE A 183 5.28 3.41 2.19
C PHE A 183 5.29 4.76 2.94
N SER A 184 4.27 4.96 3.76
CA SER A 184 4.29 6.07 4.71
C SER A 184 5.41 5.83 5.73
N THR A 185 6.15 6.89 6.05
CA THR A 185 7.13 6.90 7.14
C THR A 185 6.68 7.82 8.28
N ASP A 186 5.55 8.51 8.11
CA ASP A 186 5.03 9.47 9.06
C ASP A 186 3.94 8.83 9.91
N THR A 187 4.24 8.61 11.18
CA THR A 187 3.33 8.01 12.14
C THR A 187 2.10 8.89 12.42
N SER A 188 2.18 10.20 12.22
CA SER A 188 1.04 11.12 12.41
C SER A 188 -0.11 10.87 11.42
N THR A 189 0.17 10.18 10.31
CA THR A 189 -0.83 9.78 9.32
C THR A 189 -1.67 8.56 9.75
N CYS A 190 -1.38 8.00 10.94
CA CYS A 190 -2.11 6.87 11.51
C CYS A 190 -2.35 7.03 13.02
N PRO A 191 -3.18 7.99 13.44
CA PRO A 191 -3.44 8.25 14.86
C PRO A 191 -3.94 7.02 15.62
N ALA A 192 -4.82 6.23 14.98
CA ALA A 192 -5.40 5.04 15.59
C ALA A 192 -4.38 3.95 15.94
N ALA A 193 -3.16 3.95 15.39
CA ALA A 193 -2.11 2.99 15.78
C ALA A 193 -1.51 3.26 17.16
N PHE A 194 -1.71 4.47 17.71
CA PHE A 194 -1.10 4.92 18.96
C PHE A 194 -2.13 5.30 20.03
N ALA A 195 -3.43 5.15 19.73
CA ALA A 195 -4.50 5.40 20.68
C ALA A 195 -4.57 4.30 21.75
N GLU A 196 -4.86 4.70 22.99
CA GLU A 196 -4.96 3.83 24.17
C GLU A 196 -6.27 4.05 24.95
#